data_AF-A0A1C0YFP8-F1
#
_entry.id   AF-A0A1C0YFP8-F1
#
_cell.length_a   1.000
_cell.length_b   1.000
_cell.length_c   1.000
_cell.angle_alpha   90.00
_cell.angle_beta   90.00
_cell.angle_gamma   90.00
#
_symmetry.space_group_name_H-M   'P 1'
#
loop_
_entity.id
_entity.type
_entity.pdbx_description
1 polymer ?
#
loop_
_entity_poly.entity_id
_entity_poly.type
_entity_poly.pdbx_seq_one_letter_code
_entity_poly.pdbx_strand_id
1 'polypeptide(L)'
;MTEVEQKRAARKRINCKECDGVMMVDFNEAEFGRLMKVSGRQKIEERTFFENCPHCGVRNEVASTNKNEWGDRKAPSFGAILFTGAFSCLMIVGGMAVVGFFAWQGIKTIFGL
;
A
#
# COMPACT_ATOMS: atom_id res chain seq x y z
N MET A 1 -6.65 20.39 -15.42
CA MET A 1 -7.02 18.99 -15.65
C MET A 1 -5.91 18.39 -16.51
N THR A 2 -4.95 17.70 -15.90
CA THR A 2 -3.88 17.02 -16.61
C THR A 2 -4.40 15.62 -16.96
N GLU A 3 -4.63 15.36 -18.25
CA GLU A 3 -4.76 13.99 -18.75
C GLU A 3 -3.46 13.27 -18.40
N VAL A 4 -3.51 12.47 -17.34
CA VAL A 4 -2.49 11.50 -17.05
C VAL A 4 -2.68 10.42 -18.10
N GLU A 5 -1.83 10.44 -19.12
CA GLU A 5 -1.72 9.39 -20.13
C GLU A 5 -1.30 8.09 -19.40
N GLN A 6 -2.28 7.40 -18.81
CA GLN A 6 -2.07 6.17 -18.06
C GLN A 6 -1.60 5.10 -19.05
N LYS A 7 -0.35 4.65 -18.92
CA LYS A 7 0.09 3.39 -19.54
C LYS A 7 -0.88 2.29 -19.11
N ARG A 8 -1.66 1.77 -20.07
CA ARG A 8 -2.65 0.72 -19.84
C ARG A 8 -1.95 -0.51 -19.27
N ALA A 9 -2.33 -0.92 -18.05
CA ALA A 9 -1.93 -2.22 -17.53
C ALA A 9 -2.48 -3.33 -18.43
N ALA A 10 -1.77 -4.46 -18.49
CA ALA A 10 -2.15 -5.56 -19.36
C ALA A 10 -3.38 -6.30 -18.81
N ARG A 11 -4.22 -6.82 -19.71
CA ARG A 11 -5.26 -7.81 -19.37
C ARG A 11 -4.71 -9.20 -19.61
N LYS A 12 -4.83 -10.11 -18.65
CA LYS A 12 -4.32 -11.48 -18.76
C LYS A 12 -5.45 -12.50 -18.71
N ARG A 13 -5.45 -13.44 -19.66
CA ARG A 13 -6.30 -14.64 -19.58
C ARG A 13 -5.67 -15.64 -18.63
N ILE A 14 -6.43 -16.06 -17.63
CA ILE A 14 -6.07 -17.14 -16.72
C ILE A 14 -7.26 -18.08 -16.57
N ASN A 15 -6.98 -19.35 -16.24
CA ASN A 15 -8.02 -20.29 -15.88
C ASN A 15 -8.26 -20.23 -14.37
N CYS A 16 -9.52 -20.33 -13.95
CA CYS A 16 -9.85 -20.44 -12.55
C CYS A 16 -9.31 -21.76 -11.98
N LYS A 17 -8.68 -21.71 -10.80
CA LYS A 17 -8.14 -22.91 -10.13
C LYS A 17 -9.20 -23.95 -9.77
N GLU A 18 -10.45 -23.53 -9.58
CA GLU A 18 -11.53 -24.39 -9.11
C GLU A 18 -12.38 -24.96 -10.25
N CYS A 19 -12.82 -24.11 -11.19
CA CYS A 19 -13.76 -24.51 -12.23
C CYS A 19 -13.14 -24.58 -13.63
N ASP A 20 -11.83 -24.35 -13.75
CA ASP A 20 -11.07 -24.25 -15.01
C ASP A 20 -11.66 -23.26 -16.04
N GLY A 21 -12.57 -22.40 -15.58
CA GLY A 21 -13.25 -21.41 -16.39
C GLY A 21 -12.28 -20.31 -16.80
N VAL A 22 -12.30 -19.95 -18.07
CA VAL A 22 -11.46 -18.86 -18.60
C VAL A 22 -11.95 -17.55 -18.02
N MET A 23 -11.07 -16.85 -17.30
CA MET A 23 -11.33 -15.53 -16.77
C MET A 23 -10.28 -14.53 -17.27
N MET A 24 -10.71 -13.28 -17.37
CA MET A 24 -9.86 -12.14 -17.71
C MET A 24 -9.52 -11.42 -16.41
N VAL A 25 -8.24 -11.27 -16.13
CA VAL A 25 -7.77 -10.44 -15.01
C VAL A 25 -7.29 -9.11 -15.56
N ASP A 26 -7.90 -8.03 -15.09
CA ASP A 26 -7.47 -6.67 -15.42
C ASP A 26 -6.58 -6.15 -14.29
N PHE A 27 -5.26 -6.12 -14.53
CA PHE A 27 -4.29 -5.64 -13.53
C PHE A 27 -4.51 -4.16 -13.14
N ASN A 28 -5.33 -3.43 -13.89
CA ASN A 28 -5.72 -2.04 -13.62
C ASN A 28 -6.94 -1.90 -12.71
N GLU A 29 -7.74 -2.95 -12.49
CA GLU A 29 -8.93 -2.92 -11.63
C GLU A 29 -8.79 -3.88 -10.44
N ALA A 30 -8.08 -5.00 -10.62
CA ALA A 30 -7.89 -6.01 -9.59
C ALA A 30 -7.27 -5.45 -8.29
N GLU A 31 -7.73 -6.00 -7.16
CA GLU A 31 -7.13 -5.77 -5.85
C GLU A 31 -5.69 -6.29 -5.87
N PHE A 32 -4.72 -5.47 -5.44
CA PHE A 32 -3.32 -5.85 -5.46
C PHE A 32 -2.75 -5.99 -4.05
N GLY A 33 -2.03 -7.09 -3.83
CA GLY A 33 -1.11 -7.27 -2.72
C GLY A 33 0.33 -7.14 -3.22
N ARG A 34 1.20 -6.48 -2.46
CA ARG A 34 2.64 -6.45 -2.76
C ARG A 34 3.34 -7.58 -2.00
N LEU A 35 4.00 -8.48 -2.72
CA LEU A 35 4.89 -9.49 -2.14
C LEU A 35 6.31 -9.23 -2.64
N MET A 36 7.13 -8.59 -1.81
CA MET A 36 8.57 -8.53 -2.10
C MET A 36 9.18 -9.90 -1.80
N LYS A 37 9.50 -10.68 -2.84
CA LYS A 37 10.35 -11.86 -2.69
C LYS A 37 11.81 -11.47 -2.87
N VAL A 38 12.61 -11.73 -1.84
CA VAL A 38 14.07 -11.66 -1.94
C VAL A 38 14.55 -13.02 -2.44
N SER A 39 15.00 -13.08 -3.69
CA SER A 39 15.64 -14.28 -4.23
C SER A 39 17.14 -14.03 -4.35
N GLY A 40 17.92 -14.60 -3.42
CA GLY A 40 19.35 -14.33 -3.31
C GLY A 40 19.67 -12.88 -2.93
N ARG A 41 20.53 -12.19 -3.71
CA ARG A 41 20.87 -10.76 -3.53
C ARG A 41 19.96 -9.80 -4.30
N GLN A 42 19.06 -10.30 -5.16
CA GLN A 42 18.20 -9.45 -5.98
C GLN A 42 16.80 -9.35 -5.37
N LYS A 43 16.34 -8.11 -5.21
CA LYS A 43 14.96 -7.82 -4.81
C LYS A 43 14.07 -7.97 -6.04
N ILE A 44 13.33 -9.07 -6.11
CA ILE A 44 12.35 -9.29 -7.17
C ILE A 44 11.02 -8.77 -6.62
N GLU A 45 10.51 -7.72 -7.24
CA GLU A 45 9.19 -7.19 -6.88
C GLU A 45 8.15 -8.06 -7.58
N GLU A 46 7.48 -8.93 -6.84
CA GLU A 46 6.36 -9.72 -7.32
C GLU A 46 5.07 -9.03 -6.87
N ARG A 47 4.11 -8.87 -7.79
CA ARG A 47 2.79 -8.33 -7.46
C ARG A 47 1.76 -9.41 -7.64
N THR A 48 1.03 -9.68 -6.57
CA THR A 48 -0.11 -10.59 -6.54
C THR A 48 -1.38 -9.79 -6.72
N PHE A 49 -2.17 -10.19 -7.70
CA PHE A 49 -3.47 -9.61 -8.01
C PHE A 49 -4.55 -10.61 -7.66
N PHE A 50 -5.66 -10.11 -7.14
CA PHE A 50 -6.79 -10.93 -6.74
C PHE A 50 -8.01 -10.54 -7.55
N GLU A 51 -8.66 -11.54 -8.13
CA GLU A 51 -9.87 -11.35 -8.91
C GLU A 51 -10.81 -12.55 -8.72
N ASN A 52 -12.10 -12.26 -8.59
CA ASN A 52 -13.12 -13.29 -8.39
C ASN A 52 -13.48 -13.93 -9.74
N CYS A 53 -13.58 -15.25 -9.77
CA CYS A 53 -14.03 -15.94 -10.97
C CYS A 53 -15.49 -15.58 -11.27
N PRO A 54 -15.84 -15.15 -12.49
CA PRO A 54 -17.22 -14.85 -12.85
C PRO A 54 -18.12 -16.10 -12.90
N HIS A 55 -17.53 -17.30 -12.96
CA HIS A 55 -18.27 -18.56 -13.05
C HIS A 55 -18.60 -19.18 -11.69
N CYS A 56 -17.63 -19.21 -10.77
CA CYS A 56 -17.78 -19.87 -9.47
C CYS A 56 -17.67 -18.94 -8.26
N GLY A 57 -17.39 -17.64 -8.47
CA GLY A 57 -17.24 -16.66 -7.40
C GLY A 57 -15.99 -16.83 -6.53
N VAL A 58 -15.17 -17.86 -6.79
CA VAL A 58 -13.94 -18.12 -6.03
C VAL A 58 -12.88 -17.06 -6.35
N ARG A 59 -12.21 -16.55 -5.31
CA ARG A 59 -11.09 -15.61 -5.43
C ARG A 59 -9.86 -16.33 -5.98
N ASN A 60 -9.42 -15.96 -7.18
CA ASN A 60 -8.17 -16.44 -7.76
C ASN A 60 -7.04 -15.45 -7.51
N GLU A 61 -5.84 -15.97 -7.30
CA GLU A 61 -4.62 -15.21 -7.18
C GLU A 61 -3.80 -15.33 -8.48
N VAL A 62 -3.34 -14.18 -8.99
CA VAL A 62 -2.44 -14.11 -10.14
C VAL A 62 -1.20 -13.36 -9.72
N ALA A 63 -0.09 -14.08 -9.63
CA ALA A 63 1.21 -13.46 -9.47
C ALA A 63 1.79 -13.08 -10.84
N SER A 64 2.33 -11.87 -10.92
CA SER A 64 3.15 -11.46 -12.05
C SER A 64 4.45 -10.89 -11.52
N THR A 65 5.54 -11.09 -12.27
CA THR A 65 6.87 -10.49 -12.05
C THR A 65 7.26 -9.47 -13.12
N ASN A 66 6.44 -9.29 -14.16
CA ASN A 66 6.70 -8.39 -15.26
C ASN A 66 6.16 -6.96 -14.99
N LYS A 67 7.07 -6.00 -14.79
CA LYS A 67 6.73 -4.60 -14.52
C LYS A 67 5.89 -3.94 -15.61
N ASN A 68 6.00 -4.40 -16.86
CA ASN A 68 5.21 -3.86 -17.97
C ASN A 68 3.73 -4.25 -17.87
N GLU A 69 3.39 -5.33 -17.16
CA GLU A 69 2.01 -5.79 -17.01
C GLU A 69 1.20 -4.94 -16.02
N TRP A 70 1.86 -4.25 -15.08
CA TRP A 70 1.17 -3.53 -13.98
C TRP A 70 1.05 -2.02 -14.21
N GLY A 71 1.53 -1.53 -15.36
CA GLY A 71 1.55 -0.11 -15.69
C GLY A 71 2.27 0.75 -14.64
N ASP A 72 1.83 2.00 -14.49
CA ASP A 72 2.40 2.98 -13.55
C ASP A 72 1.83 2.87 -12.13
N ARG A 73 1.15 1.77 -11.77
CA ARG A 73 0.67 1.57 -10.41
C ARG A 73 1.86 1.57 -9.45
N LYS A 74 2.02 2.63 -8.65
CA LYS A 74 3.07 2.73 -7.62
C LYS A 74 2.57 2.03 -6.37
N ALA A 75 3.29 1.00 -5.93
CA ALA A 75 3.06 0.45 -4.62
C ALA A 75 3.32 1.54 -3.55
N PRO A 76 2.59 1.55 -2.43
CA PRO A 76 2.86 2.48 -1.35
C PRO A 76 4.34 2.37 -0.94
N SER A 77 5.01 3.51 -0.86
CA SER A 77 6.42 3.53 -0.51
C SER A 77 6.54 3.21 0.98
N PHE A 78 7.30 2.16 1.32
CA PHE A 78 7.61 1.83 2.72
C PHE A 78 8.17 3.04 3.48
N GLY A 79 8.89 3.93 2.78
CA GLY A 79 9.38 5.18 3.34
C GLY A 79 8.26 6.14 3.80
N ALA A 80 7.15 6.25 3.07
CA ALA A 80 6.04 7.11 3.48
C ALA A 80 5.33 6.58 4.74
N ILE A 81 5.23 5.26 4.88
CA ILE A 81 4.63 4.62 6.07
C ILE A 81 5.54 4.84 7.29
N LEU A 82 6.84 4.65 7.15
CA LEU A 82 7.79 4.90 8.24
C LEU A 82 7.85 6.38 8.63
N PHE A 83 7.80 7.29 7.66
CA PHE A 83 7.81 8.73 7.91
C PHE A 83 6.56 9.19 8.65
N THR A 84 5.37 8.72 8.24
CA THR A 84 4.11 9.06 8.91
C THR A 84 4.06 8.56 10.34
N GLY A 85 4.54 7.34 10.62
CA GLY A 85 4.64 6.81 11.97
C GLY A 85 5.66 7.55 12.85
N ALA A 86 6.82 7.90 12.30
CA ALA A 86 7.84 8.68 13.03
C ALA A 86 7.35 10.10 13.32
N PHE A 87 6.69 10.74 12.36
CA PHE A 87 6.16 12.09 12.50
C PHE A 87 5.04 12.15 13.56
N SER A 88 4.14 11.16 13.60
CA SER A 88 3.10 11.11 14.65
C SER A 88 3.71 11.00 16.04
N CYS A 89 4.78 10.21 16.19
CA CYS A 89 5.45 10.04 17.48
C CYS A 89 6.11 11.35 17.95
N LEU A 90 6.78 12.06 17.04
CA LEU A 90 7.36 13.39 17.32
C LEU A 90 6.30 14.41 17.72
N MET A 91 5.15 14.43 17.05
CA MET A 91 4.04 15.33 17.38
C MET A 91 3.44 15.04 18.76
N ILE A 92 3.34 13.77 19.14
CA ILE A 92 2.85 13.36 20.48
C ILE A 92 3.82 13.80 21.58
N VAL A 93 5.12 13.52 21.40
CA VAL A 93 6.16 13.92 22.37
C VAL A 93 6.25 15.44 22.47
N GLY A 94 6.25 16.14 21.34
CA GLY A 94 6.24 17.60 21.30
C GLY A 94 5.00 18.20 21.96
N GLY A 95 3.81 17.62 21.69
CA GLY A 95 2.56 18.04 22.32
C GLY A 95 2.59 17.90 23.84
N MET A 96 3.09 16.77 24.37
CA MET A 96 3.23 16.58 25.82
C MET A 96 4.20 17.58 26.45
N ALA A 97 5.32 17.88 25.78
CA ALA A 97 6.27 18.87 26.27
C ALA A 97 5.64 20.28 26.37
N VAL A 98 4.86 20.68 25.36
CA VAL A 98 4.15 21.97 25.35
C VAL A 98 3.11 22.02 26.46
N VAL A 99 2.28 20.98 26.61
CA VAL A 99 1.26 20.91 27.67
C VAL A 99 1.92 20.96 29.06
N GLY A 100 3.00 20.21 29.26
CA GLY A 100 3.76 20.21 30.51
C GLY A 100 4.35 21.59 30.82
N PHE A 101 4.88 22.29 29.82
CA PHE A 101 5.41 23.65 29.98
C PHE A 101 4.32 24.64 30.42
N PHE A 102 3.16 24.63 29.75
CA PHE A 102 2.06 25.52 30.13
C PHE A 102 1.45 25.18 31.48
N ALA A 103 1.32 23.89 31.82
CA ALA A 103 0.87 23.46 33.14
C ALA A 103 1.83 23.94 34.24
N TRP A 104 3.15 23.81 34.02
CA TRP A 104 4.16 24.31 34.95
C TRP A 104 4.12 25.83 35.11
N GLN A 105 4.03 26.58 34.01
CA GLN A 105 3.88 28.05 34.06
C GLN A 105 2.59 28.45 34.79
N GLY A 106 1.48 27.76 34.55
CA GLY A 106 0.22 27.98 35.26
C GLY A 106 0.34 27.76 36.76
N ILE A 107 0.96 26.66 37.19
CA ILE A 107 1.24 26.37 38.60
C ILE A 107 2.12 27.46 39.21
N LYS A 108 3.20 27.86 38.52
CA LYS A 108 4.10 28.93 38.98
C LYS A 108 3.37 30.26 39.18
N THR A 109 2.44 30.58 38.29
CA THR A 109 1.63 31.80 38.36
C THR A 109 0.62 31.77 39.51
N ILE A 110 -0.01 30.61 39.78
CA ILE A 110 -1.02 30.46 40.84
C ILE A 110 -0.38 30.38 42.23
N PHE A 111 0.73 29.66 42.35
CA PHE A 111 1.40 29.40 43.64
C PHE A 111 2.56 30.37 43.95
N GLY A 112 2.84 31.33 43.07
CA GLY A 112 3.77 32.44 43.34
C GLY A 112 5.20 32.01 43.67
N LEU A 113 5.73 31.03 42.94
CA LEU A 113 7.13 30.56 43.03
C LEU A 113 8.03 31.28 42.02
#